data_AF-X0X905-F1
#
_entry.id   AF-X0X905-F1
#
_cell.length_a   1.000
_cell.length_b   1.000
_cell.length_c   1.000
_cell.angle_alpha   90.00
_cell.angle_beta   90.00
_cell.angle_gamma   90.00
#
_symmetry.space_group_name_H-M   'P 1'
#
loop_
_entity.id
_entity.type
_entity.pdbx_description
1 polymer ?
#
loop_
_entity_poly.entity_id
_entity_poly.type
_entity_poly.pdbx_seq_one_letter_code
_entity_poly.pdbx_strand_id
1 'polypeptide(L)' 'AQVKQAGKPNDLIDRLKSDPAFSRVDFKATLNPKNYIGRAPQQVDEFIKDIVAPIRRKYRRELGRRVELNV' A
#
# COMPACT_ATOMS: atom_id res chain seq x y z
N ALA A 1 -4.30 1.85 -24.42
CA ALA A 1 -4.77 0.45 -24.32
C ALA A 1 -3.66 -0.61 -24.27
N GLN A 2 -2.38 -0.28 -24.52
CA GLN A 2 -1.31 -1.29 -24.71
C GLN A 2 -1.07 -2.21 -23.51
N VAL A 3 -1.14 -1.69 -22.27
CA VAL A 3 -0.96 -2.52 -21.06
C VAL A 3 -2.09 -3.53 -20.89
N LYS A 4 -3.34 -3.07 -20.94
CA LYS A 4 -4.52 -3.91 -20.67
C LYS A 4 -4.84 -4.91 -21.79
N GLN A 5 -4.54 -4.57 -23.04
CA GLN A 5 -4.89 -5.39 -24.21
C GLN A 5 -3.73 -6.27 -24.70
N ALA A 6 -2.48 -5.85 -24.49
CA ALA A 6 -1.30 -6.56 -25.01
C ALA A 6 -0.31 -7.00 -23.92
N GLY A 7 -0.65 -6.83 -22.64
CA GLY A 7 0.20 -7.25 -21.52
C GLY A 7 1.55 -6.54 -21.43
N LYS A 8 1.73 -5.44 -22.17
CA LYS A 8 3.00 -4.70 -22.22
C LYS A 8 3.22 -3.90 -20.93
N PRO A 9 4.49 -3.58 -20.60
CA PRO A 9 4.80 -2.64 -19.52
C PRO A 9 4.11 -1.29 -19.72
N ASN A 10 3.78 -0.61 -18.61
CA ASN A 10 3.22 0.73 -18.64
C ASN A 10 4.33 1.77 -18.89
N ASP A 11 4.24 2.48 -20.00
CA ASP A 11 5.23 3.46 -20.47
C ASP A 11 4.73 4.92 -20.35
N LEU A 12 3.61 5.17 -19.66
CA LEU A 12 3.01 6.50 -19.56
C LEU A 12 3.98 7.57 -19.06
N ILE A 13 4.75 7.25 -18.01
CA ILE A 13 5.69 8.21 -17.42
C ILE A 13 6.81 8.56 -18.39
N ASP A 14 7.27 7.61 -19.20
CA ASP A 14 8.33 7.86 -20.18
C ASP A 14 7.82 8.74 -21.32
N ARG A 15 6.57 8.53 -21.76
CA ARG A 15 5.90 9.41 -22.72
C ARG A 15 5.78 10.84 -22.19
N LEU A 16 5.33 11.00 -20.94
CA LEU A 16 5.15 12.32 -20.32
C LEU A 16 6.48 13.04 -20.10
N LYS A 17 7.55 12.32 -19.71
CA LYS A 17 8.90 12.91 -19.60
C LYS A 17 9.45 13.41 -20.94
N SER A 18 9.03 12.78 -22.04
CA SER A 18 9.49 13.10 -23.39
C SER A 18 8.68 14.25 -24.02
N ASP A 19 7.60 14.70 -23.38
CA ASP A 19 6.72 15.74 -23.89
C ASP A 19 7.10 17.13 -23.30
N PRO A 20 7.46 18.12 -24.14
CA PRO A 20 7.82 19.46 -23.69
C PRO A 20 6.77 20.16 -22.81
N ALA A 21 5.49 19.81 -22.96
CA ALA A 21 4.41 20.37 -22.14
C ALA A 21 4.56 20.04 -20.65
N PHE A 22 5.25 18.95 -20.31
CA PHE A 22 5.47 18.48 -18.94
C PHE A 22 6.90 18.74 -18.45
N SER A 23 7.69 19.55 -19.16
CA SER A 23 9.10 19.86 -18.85
C SER A 23 9.35 20.41 -17.43
N ARG A 24 8.33 20.98 -16.78
CA ARG A 24 8.42 21.53 -15.42
C ARG A 24 7.98 20.58 -14.31
N VAL A 25 7.52 19.37 -14.64
CA VAL A 25 7.01 18.41 -13.66
C VAL A 25 8.16 17.67 -12.99
N ASP A 26 8.22 17.74 -11.65
CA ASP A 26 9.07 16.83 -10.87
C ASP A 26 8.38 15.47 -10.73
N PHE A 27 8.66 14.58 -11.67
CA PHE A 27 8.13 13.21 -11.65
C PHE A 27 8.63 12.40 -10.46
N LYS A 28 9.82 12.68 -9.91
CA LYS A 28 10.34 11.92 -8.76
C LYS A 28 9.55 12.27 -7.50
N ALA A 29 9.30 13.55 -7.27
CA ALA A 29 8.46 14.00 -6.16
C ALA A 29 7.01 13.54 -6.33
N THR A 30 6.46 13.67 -7.54
CA THR A 30 5.08 13.29 -7.85
C THR A 30 4.87 11.79 -7.69
N LEU A 31 5.80 10.93 -8.12
CA LEU A 31 5.62 9.47 -8.07
C LEU A 31 6.00 8.83 -6.74
N ASN A 32 6.21 9.62 -5.68
CA ASN A 32 6.49 9.07 -4.36
C ASN A 32 5.23 8.35 -3.80
N PRO A 33 5.22 7.01 -3.67
CA PRO A 33 4.03 6.27 -3.25
C PRO A 33 3.52 6.65 -1.86
N LYS A 34 4.42 7.12 -0.98
CA LYS A 34 4.07 7.55 0.39
C LYS A 34 3.10 8.72 0.41
N ASN A 35 3.04 9.51 -0.66
CA ASN A 35 2.12 10.64 -0.76
C ASN A 35 0.68 10.20 -1.08
N TYR A 36 0.47 8.94 -1.48
CA TYR A 36 -0.82 8.42 -1.95
C TYR A 36 -1.49 7.42 -0.99
N ILE A 37 -0.89 7.18 0.17
CA ILE A 37 -1.43 6.24 1.18
C ILE A 37 -2.27 6.94 2.26
N GLY A 38 -2.43 8.27 2.19
CA GLY A 38 -3.24 9.04 3.11
C GLY A 38 -2.92 8.76 4.59
N ARG A 39 -3.96 8.54 5.39
CA ARG A 39 -3.83 8.19 6.82
C ARG A 39 -3.73 6.68 7.08
N ALA A 40 -3.50 5.85 6.07
CA ALA A 40 -3.50 4.39 6.24
C ALA A 40 -2.58 3.91 7.38
N PRO A 41 -1.34 4.42 7.54
CA PRO A 41 -0.49 4.04 8.67
C PRO A 41 -1.13 4.37 10.03
N GLN A 42 -1.62 5.61 10.20
CA GLN A 42 -2.22 6.06 11.46
C GLN A 42 -3.51 5.31 11.78
N GLN A 43 -4.33 5.03 10.76
CA GLN A 43 -5.56 4.25 10.91
C GLN A 43 -5.27 2.84 11.41
N VAL A 44 -4.23 2.19 10.87
CA VAL A 44 -3.81 0.85 11.30
C VAL A 44 -3.26 0.89 12.73
N ASP A 45 -2.42 1.88 13.05
CA ASP A 45 -1.85 2.03 14.39
C ASP A 45 -2.95 2.29 15.44
N GLU A 46 -3.88 3.20 15.16
CA GLU A 46 -5.05 3.51 16.01
C GLU A 46 -5.92 2.25 16.20
N PHE A 47 -6.24 1.54 15.12
CA PHE A 47 -7.04 0.31 15.20
C PHE A 47 -6.35 -0.79 16.03
N ILE A 48 -5.05 -1.01 15.81
CA ILE A 48 -4.30 -2.01 16.56
C ILE A 48 -4.28 -1.65 18.05
N LYS A 49 -4.03 -0.39 18.38
CA LYS A 49 -3.91 0.09 19.75
C LYS A 49 -5.24 0.05 20.49
N ASP A 50 -6.28 0.63 19.90
CA ASP A 50 -7.51 0.95 20.63
C ASP A 50 -8.54 -0.18 20.56
N ILE A 51 -8.47 -1.03 19.52
CA ILE A 51 -9.43 -2.13 19.32
C ILE A 51 -8.75 -3.48 19.51
N VAL A 52 -7.66 -3.76 18.78
CA VAL A 52 -7.04 -5.10 18.77
C VAL A 52 -6.35 -5.41 20.09
N ALA A 53 -5.58 -4.47 20.67
CA ALA A 53 -4.81 -4.72 21.87
C ALA A 53 -5.69 -5.04 23.10
N PRO A 54 -6.82 -4.36 23.37
CA PRO A 54 -7.75 -4.77 24.43
C PRO A 54 -8.31 -6.19 24.26
N ILE A 55 -8.67 -6.57 23.03
CA ILE A 55 -9.17 -7.92 22.72
C ILE A 55 -8.07 -8.96 22.97
N ARG A 56 -6.85 -8.72 22.46
CA ARG A 56 -5.71 -9.63 22.70
C ARG A 56 -5.38 -9.76 24.19
N ARG A 57 -5.52 -8.68 24.95
CA ARG A 57 -5.33 -8.71 26.41
C ARG A 57 -6.38 -9.58 27.10
N LYS A 58 -7.66 -9.50 26.68
CA LYS A 58 -8.76 -10.35 27.18
C LYS A 58 -8.45 -11.84 26.97
N TYR A 59 -7.91 -12.21 25.81
CA TYR A 59 -7.61 -13.60 25.44
C TYR A 59 -6.13 -13.97 25.57
N ARG A 60 -5.36 -13.26 26.40
CA ARG A 60 -3.89 -13.41 26.46
C ARG A 60 -3.39 -14.83 26.72
N ARG A 61 -4.18 -15.65 27.41
CA ARG A 61 -3.85 -17.05 27.75
C ARG A 61 -4.03 -18.02 26.58
N GLU A 62 -4.76 -17.59 25.54
CA GLU A 62 -5.05 -18.39 24.34
C GLU A 62 -4.12 -18.02 23.17
N LEU A 63 -3.35 -16.94 23.29
CA LEU A 63 -2.36 -16.53 22.30
C LEU A 63 -1.20 -17.53 22.22
N GLY A 64 -0.62 -17.68 21.02
CA GLY A 64 0.56 -18.53 20.81
C GLY A 64 0.28 -20.03 20.76
N ARG A 65 -0.99 -20.45 20.77
CA ARG A 65 -1.37 -21.84 20.54
C ARG A 65 -0.96 -22.27 19.13
N ARG A 66 -0.28 -23.40 19.05
CA ARG A 66 0.01 -24.06 17.77
C ARG A 66 -1.26 -24.74 17.27
N VAL A 67 -1.69 -24.39 16.07
CA VAL A 67 -2.85 -25.01 15.43
C VAL A 67 -2.32 -26.07 14.45
N GLU A 68 -2.71 -27.32 14.65
CA GLU A 68 -2.47 -28.40 13.69
C GLU A 68 -3.69 -28.52 12.77
N LEU A 69 -3.44 -28.54 11.47
CA LEU A 69 -4.46 -28.71 10.44
C LEU A 69 -4.25 -30.08 9.81
N ASN A 70 -5.23 -30.98 10.00
CA ASN A 70 -5.29 -32.24 9.26
C ASN A 70 -6.20 -32.02 8.05
N VAL A 71 -5.62 -32.16 6.85
CA VAL A 71 -6.33 -32.11 5.56
C VAL A 71 -6.68 -33.52 5.13
#